data_AF-A0A9N9GUN8-F1
#
_entry.id   AF-A0A9N9GUN8-F1
#
_cell.length_a   1.000
_cell.length_b   1.000
_cell.length_c   1.000
_cell.angle_alpha   90.00
_cell.angle_beta   90.00
_cell.angle_gamma   90.00
#
_symmetry.space_group_name_H-M   'P 1'
#
loop_
_entity.id
_entity.type
_entity.pdbx_description
1 polymer ?
#
loop_
_entity_poly.entity_id
_entity_poly.type
_entity_poly.pdbx_seq_one_letter_code
_entity_poly.pdbx_strand_id
1 'polypeptide(L)'
;MRGYLDVIWTRLKNYRNLGAFFYRELKPGVRVIYEKSVLVSPPDERVLAFGYIIAVCLKPLIGKDKDNVKKHVAEKKRELVPAMTTEIFQDKWCVLYLPPGDYHRFHSPNNWVVEKEGTLL
;
A
#
# COMPACT_ATOMS: atom_id res chain seq x y z
N MET A 1 -5.37 -30.33 -1.36
CA MET A 1 -4.42 -29.65 -0.45
C MET A 1 -3.14 -30.50 -0.32
N ARG A 2 -2.19 -30.35 -1.25
CA ARG A 2 -0.76 -30.67 -1.09
C ARG A 2 -0.08 -29.30 -1.14
N GLY A 3 0.84 -28.84 -0.30
CA GLY A 3 1.37 -29.24 0.98
C GLY A 3 2.26 -28.05 1.37
N TYR A 4 2.01 -27.41 2.52
CA TYR A 4 2.91 -26.40 3.09
C TYR A 4 3.65 -26.95 4.32
N LEU A 5 3.34 -28.18 4.73
CA LEU A 5 3.92 -28.83 5.91
C LEU A 5 5.30 -29.43 5.64
N ASP A 6 5.65 -29.65 4.38
CA ASP A 6 6.95 -30.11 3.93
C ASP A 6 7.99 -28.98 3.86
N VAL A 7 7.53 -27.72 3.72
CA VAL A 7 8.39 -26.53 3.63
C VAL A 7 8.60 -25.79 4.97
N ILE A 8 8.06 -26.30 6.09
CA ILE A 8 8.21 -25.70 7.42
C ILE A 8 9.36 -26.33 8.21
N TRP A 9 10.06 -25.53 9.02
CA TRP A 9 11.17 -25.98 9.86
C TRP A 9 10.75 -26.95 10.96
N THR A 10 9.61 -26.67 11.59
CA THR A 10 9.20 -27.30 12.84
C THR A 10 8.00 -28.22 12.61
N ARG A 11 8.00 -29.41 13.23
CA ARG A 11 6.83 -30.31 13.18
C ARG A 11 5.64 -29.68 13.88
N LEU A 12 4.43 -29.97 13.38
CA LEU A 12 3.16 -29.43 13.89
C LEU A 12 3.00 -29.54 15.41
N LYS A 13 3.41 -30.67 16.01
CA LYS A 13 3.30 -30.94 17.46
C LYS A 13 4.11 -30.00 18.35
N ASN A 14 5.05 -29.26 17.79
CA ASN A 14 5.95 -28.39 18.54
C ASN A 14 5.42 -26.94 18.64
N TYR A 15 4.32 -26.61 17.95
CA TYR A 15 3.67 -25.32 18.12
C TYR A 15 2.74 -25.34 19.34
N ARG A 16 2.91 -24.36 20.23
CA ARG A 16 2.13 -24.23 21.47
C ARG A 16 0.61 -24.13 21.23
N ASN A 17 0.23 -23.47 20.14
CA ASN A 17 -1.16 -23.23 19.77
C ASN A 17 -1.28 -22.99 18.26
N LEU A 18 -2.53 -22.90 17.80
CA LEU A 18 -2.84 -22.67 16.39
C LEU A 18 -2.30 -21.32 15.88
N GLY A 19 -2.35 -20.25 16.69
CA GLY A 19 -1.80 -18.94 16.32
C GLY A 19 -0.29 -19.00 16.04
N ALA A 20 0.48 -19.69 16.88
CA ALA A 20 1.91 -19.91 16.66
C ALA A 20 2.19 -20.69 15.36
N PHE A 21 1.30 -21.60 14.98
CA PHE A 21 1.38 -22.30 13.70
C PHE A 21 1.02 -21.40 12.50
N PHE A 22 0.05 -20.49 12.64
CA PHE A 22 -0.27 -19.51 11.58
C PHE A 22 0.95 -18.61 11.27
N TYR A 23 1.68 -18.16 12.29
CA TYR A 23 2.91 -17.37 12.16
C TYR A 23 4.19 -18.21 12.04
N ARG A 24 4.11 -19.47 11.60
CA ARG A 24 5.28 -20.36 11.43
C ARG A 24 6.33 -19.78 10.48
N GLU A 25 7.56 -20.26 10.59
CA GLU A 25 8.64 -19.95 9.65
C GLU A 25 8.75 -21.02 8.56
N LEU A 26 9.14 -20.57 7.38
CA LEU A 26 9.49 -21.44 6.27
C LEU A 26 10.97 -21.82 6.33
N LYS A 27 11.32 -22.96 5.74
CA LYS A 27 12.72 -23.36 5.53
C LYS A 27 13.45 -22.31 4.67
N PRO A 28 14.77 -22.11 4.82
CA PRO A 28 15.51 -21.13 4.04
C PRO A 28 15.51 -21.57 2.58
N GLY A 29 15.45 -20.60 1.66
CA GLY A 29 15.51 -20.86 0.23
C GLY A 29 14.23 -21.40 -0.41
N VAL A 30 13.18 -21.74 0.35
CA VAL A 30 11.91 -22.20 -0.27
C VAL A 30 11.12 -21.06 -0.91
N ARG A 31 11.34 -19.83 -0.42
CA ARG A 31 10.81 -18.61 -1.02
C ARG A 31 11.96 -17.82 -1.63
N VAL A 32 12.13 -17.97 -2.93
CA VAL A 32 13.16 -17.26 -3.70
C VAL A 32 12.63 -15.88 -4.09
N ILE A 33 13.37 -14.83 -3.76
CA ILE A 33 13.04 -13.44 -4.12
C ILE A 33 13.69 -13.14 -5.47
N TYR A 34 12.93 -12.57 -6.41
CA TYR A 34 13.46 -12.14 -7.68
C TYR A 34 14.07 -10.74 -7.56
N GLU A 35 15.41 -10.65 -7.57
CA GLU A 35 16.12 -9.39 -7.27
C GLU A 35 15.93 -8.29 -8.33
N LYS A 36 15.57 -8.66 -9.57
CA LYS A 36 15.41 -7.68 -10.67
C LYS A 36 14.01 -7.06 -10.75
N SER A 37 13.05 -7.50 -9.93
CA SER A 37 11.72 -6.88 -9.91
C SER A 37 11.69 -5.63 -9.06
N VAL A 38 10.94 -4.63 -9.51
CA VAL A 38 10.65 -3.41 -8.75
C VAL A 38 9.77 -3.70 -7.53
N LEU A 39 8.91 -4.72 -7.61
CA LEU A 39 8.02 -5.17 -6.55
C LEU A 39 7.95 -6.71 -6.56
N VAL A 40 7.95 -7.32 -5.38
CA VAL A 40 7.65 -8.74 -5.19
C VAL A 40 6.37 -8.93 -4.39
N SER A 41 5.77 -10.13 -4.48
CA SER A 41 4.64 -10.50 -3.61
C SER A 41 5.05 -10.37 -2.14
N PRO A 42 4.26 -9.68 -1.30
CA PRO A 42 4.59 -9.51 0.11
C PRO A 42 4.25 -10.72 1.01
N PRO A 43 3.07 -11.35 0.96
CA PRO A 43 2.81 -12.68 1.57
C PRO A 43 2.92 -13.84 0.56
N ASP A 44 2.40 -15.02 0.90
CA ASP A 44 2.05 -16.07 -0.07
C ASP A 44 0.52 -16.06 -0.23
N GLU A 45 0.02 -15.45 -1.30
CA GLU A 45 -1.39 -15.09 -1.45
C GLU A 45 -2.02 -15.52 -2.78
N ARG A 46 -3.31 -15.21 -2.90
CA ARG A 46 -4.05 -15.17 -4.16
C ARG A 46 -4.52 -13.74 -4.42
N VAL A 47 -4.32 -13.26 -5.65
CA VAL A 47 -4.89 -11.97 -6.08
C VAL A 47 -6.39 -12.15 -6.29
N LEU A 48 -7.20 -11.41 -5.54
CA LEU A 48 -8.66 -11.40 -5.70
C LEU A 48 -9.12 -10.36 -6.72
N ALA A 49 -8.51 -9.17 -6.67
CA ALA A 49 -8.84 -8.06 -7.54
C ALA A 49 -7.64 -7.13 -7.68
N PHE A 50 -7.56 -6.40 -8.78
CA PHE A 50 -6.55 -5.37 -9.03
C PHE A 50 -7.09 -4.34 -10.01
N GLY A 51 -6.52 -3.14 -10.02
CA GLY A 51 -6.96 -2.10 -10.94
C GLY A 51 -6.25 -0.77 -10.74
N TYR A 52 -6.85 0.27 -11.29
CA TYR A 52 -6.41 1.65 -11.18
C TYR A 52 -7.34 2.44 -10.27
N ILE A 53 -6.78 3.31 -9.45
CA ILE A 53 -7.50 4.38 -8.76
C ILE A 53 -7.23 5.64 -9.58
N ILE A 54 -8.29 6.27 -10.07
CA ILE A 54 -8.21 7.60 -10.69
C ILE A 54 -8.87 8.57 -9.72
N ALA A 55 -8.08 9.46 -9.12
CA ALA A 55 -8.58 10.49 -8.23
C ALA A 55 -8.35 11.86 -8.86
N VAL A 56 -9.39 12.69 -8.83
CA VAL A 56 -9.33 14.08 -9.29
C VAL A 56 -9.31 14.98 -8.06
N CYS A 57 -8.22 15.68 -7.83
CA CYS A 57 -8.11 16.68 -6.78
C CYS A 57 -8.25 18.08 -7.40
N LEU A 58 -9.26 18.82 -6.95
CA LEU A 58 -9.41 20.23 -7.28
C LEU A 58 -8.68 21.07 -6.23
N LYS A 59 -7.68 21.84 -6.63
CA LYS A 59 -6.97 22.78 -5.75
C LYS A 59 -7.32 24.22 -6.09
N PRO A 60 -7.61 25.09 -5.11
CA PRO A 60 -7.81 26.51 -5.36
C PRO A 60 -6.52 27.16 -5.91
N LEU A 61 -6.64 27.96 -6.97
CA LEU A 61 -5.60 28.88 -7.44
C LEU A 61 -5.57 30.10 -6.51
N ILE A 62 -5.21 29.92 -5.24
CA ILE A 62 -4.87 31.08 -4.40
C ILE A 62 -3.38 31.36 -4.61
N GLY A 63 -3.11 32.54 -5.20
CA GLY A 63 -1.80 32.96 -5.69
C GLY A 63 -0.68 32.79 -4.67
N LYS A 64 0.44 32.22 -5.14
CA LYS A 64 1.70 32.11 -4.40
C LYS A 64 2.41 33.46 -4.16
N ASP A 65 1.77 34.57 -4.50
CA ASP A 65 2.31 35.92 -4.35
C ASP A 65 1.38 36.71 -3.43
N LYS A 66 1.75 36.76 -2.14
CA LYS A 66 1.02 37.55 -1.13
C LYS A 66 1.22 39.06 -1.30
N ASP A 67 2.17 39.48 -2.14
CA ASP A 67 2.62 40.87 -2.21
C ASP A 67 1.95 41.67 -3.34
N ASN A 68 1.48 41.00 -4.41
CA ASN A 68 0.80 41.68 -5.53
C ASN A 68 -0.74 41.74 -5.44
N VAL A 69 -1.38 41.03 -4.51
CA VAL A 69 -2.87 40.97 -4.44
C VAL A 69 -3.50 42.30 -4.00
N LYS A 70 -2.78 43.15 -3.25
CA LYS A 70 -3.36 44.40 -2.73
C LYS A 70 -3.60 45.49 -3.78
N LYS A 71 -3.05 45.38 -5.00
CA LYS A 71 -3.20 46.42 -6.04
C LYS A 71 -4.33 46.19 -7.04
N HIS A 72 -4.95 45.01 -7.09
CA HIS A 72 -5.97 44.68 -8.11
C HIS A 72 -7.41 44.55 -7.58
N VAL A 73 -7.64 44.68 -6.27
CA VAL A 73 -8.96 44.41 -5.65
C VAL A 73 -9.93 45.61 -5.71
N ALA A 74 -9.49 46.78 -6.17
CA ALA A 74 -10.34 47.97 -6.13
C ALA A 74 -11.45 48.04 -7.21
N GLU A 75 -11.38 47.31 -8.33
CA GLU A 75 -12.23 47.68 -9.50
C GLU A 75 -13.10 46.61 -10.17
N LYS A 76 -13.14 45.34 -9.74
CA LYS A 76 -14.06 44.37 -10.39
C LYS A 76 -14.83 43.49 -9.40
N LYS A 77 -16.01 43.99 -8.99
CA LYS A 77 -17.14 43.18 -8.51
C LYS A 77 -17.79 42.39 -9.66
N ARG A 78 -17.06 41.44 -10.25
CA ARG A 78 -17.65 40.41 -11.12
C ARG A 78 -17.09 39.06 -10.70
N GLU A 79 -17.96 38.28 -10.05
CA GLU A 79 -17.89 36.84 -9.79
C GLU A 79 -16.47 36.26 -9.59
N LEU A 80 -16.01 36.30 -8.35
CA LEU A 80 -14.88 35.50 -7.88
C LEU A 80 -15.33 34.03 -7.76
N VAL A 81 -15.53 33.34 -8.88
CA VAL A 81 -15.40 31.88 -8.85
C VAL A 81 -13.89 31.62 -8.69
N PRO A 82 -13.44 30.98 -7.60
CA PRO A 82 -12.03 30.68 -7.44
C PRO A 82 -11.58 29.88 -8.66
N ALA A 83 -10.61 30.39 -9.43
CA ALA A 83 -10.00 29.57 -10.46
C ALA A 83 -9.43 28.31 -9.75
N MET A 84 -9.69 27.11 -10.29
CA MET A 84 -9.23 25.86 -9.70
C MET A 84 -8.22 25.18 -10.63
N THR A 85 -7.18 24.56 -10.07
CA THR A 85 -6.39 23.57 -10.81
C THR A 85 -6.94 22.18 -10.58
N THR A 86 -6.81 21.34 -11.60
CA THR A 86 -7.15 19.92 -11.53
C THR A 86 -5.86 19.12 -11.51
N GLU A 87 -5.66 18.32 -10.47
CA GLU A 87 -4.61 17.31 -10.42
C GLU A 87 -5.26 15.93 -10.54
N ILE A 88 -4.79 15.12 -11.48
CA ILE A 88 -5.24 13.74 -11.68
C ILE A 88 -4.17 12.83 -11.10
N PHE A 89 -4.55 12.03 -10.10
CA PHE A 89 -3.73 10.97 -9.54
C PHE A 89 -4.19 9.64 -10.14
N GLN A 90 -3.23 8.87 -10.65
CA GLN A 90 -3.47 7.52 -11.15
C GLN A 90 -2.59 6.54 -10.37
N ASP A 91 -3.19 5.86 -9.39
CA ASP A 91 -2.52 4.84 -8.59
C ASP A 91 -2.99 3.44 -8.99
N LYS A 92 -2.22 2.42 -8.62
CA LYS A 92 -2.58 1.01 -8.82
C LYS A 92 -2.89 0.37 -7.48
N TRP A 93 -3.89 -0.51 -7.46
CA TRP A 93 -4.27 -1.26 -6.27
C TRP A 93 -4.40 -2.76 -6.57
N CYS A 94 -4.21 -3.58 -5.54
CA CYS A 94 -4.53 -5.00 -5.56
C CYS A 94 -5.06 -5.46 -4.20
N VAL A 95 -5.94 -6.45 -4.22
CA VAL A 95 -6.48 -7.12 -3.03
C VAL A 95 -5.90 -8.53 -3.00
N LEU A 96 -5.22 -8.83 -1.90
CA LEU A 96 -4.53 -10.09 -1.66
C LEU A 96 -5.30 -10.89 -0.61
N TYR A 97 -5.62 -12.15 -0.91
CA TYR A 97 -6.23 -13.08 0.02
C TYR A 97 -5.22 -14.14 0.46
N LEU A 98 -5.12 -14.33 1.77
CA LEU A 98 -4.27 -15.34 2.39
C LEU A 98 -5.16 -16.48 2.90
N PRO A 99 -5.21 -17.62 2.19
CA PRO A 99 -5.93 -18.79 2.65
C PRO A 99 -5.36 -19.32 3.98
N PRO A 100 -6.19 -19.84 4.91
CA PRO A 100 -5.73 -20.29 6.23
C PRO A 100 -4.62 -21.35 6.23
N GLY A 101 -4.46 -22.11 5.15
CA GLY A 101 -3.39 -23.11 5.01
C GLY A 101 -2.02 -22.54 4.64
N ASP A 102 -1.98 -21.32 4.11
CA ASP A 102 -0.78 -20.73 3.52
C ASP A 102 0.10 -20.07 4.60
N TYR A 103 1.16 -19.41 4.18
CA TYR A 103 2.11 -18.73 5.06
C TYR A 103 1.61 -17.32 5.39
N HIS A 104 1.45 -17.01 6.69
CA HIS A 104 0.79 -15.78 7.16
C HIS A 104 1.76 -14.72 7.72
N ARG A 105 3.04 -14.75 7.35
CA ARG A 105 3.92 -13.59 7.59
C ARG A 105 3.93 -12.69 6.37
N PHE A 106 3.88 -11.40 6.61
CA PHE A 106 3.92 -10.38 5.57
C PHE A 106 5.35 -9.84 5.47
N HIS A 107 5.89 -9.77 4.26
CA HIS A 107 7.20 -9.19 3.97
C HIS A 107 7.01 -7.89 3.20
N SER A 108 7.98 -6.97 3.30
CA SER A 108 7.95 -5.76 2.48
C SER A 108 8.09 -6.14 1.00
N PRO A 109 7.26 -5.59 0.09
CA PRO A 109 7.34 -5.92 -1.34
C PRO A 109 8.54 -5.27 -2.04
N ASN A 110 9.20 -4.30 -1.39
CA ASN A 110 10.44 -3.67 -1.82
C ASN A 110 11.15 -3.02 -0.61
N ASN A 111 12.35 -2.47 -0.81
CA ASN A 111 13.10 -1.71 0.19
C ASN A 111 12.41 -0.38 0.47
N TRP A 112 11.73 -0.28 1.61
CA TRP A 112 11.03 0.93 2.05
C TRP A 112 11.65 1.48 3.35
N VAL A 113 11.58 2.79 3.50
CA VAL A 113 11.88 3.48 4.78
C VAL A 113 10.53 3.85 5.41
N VAL A 114 10.32 3.45 6.65
CA VAL A 114 9.09 3.77 7.38
C VAL A 114 9.15 5.24 7.81
N GLU A 115 8.26 6.07 7.26
CA GLU A 115 8.16 7.49 7.64
C GLU A 115 7.15 7.74 8.76
N LYS A 116 6.07 6.96 8.79
CA LYS A 116 4.98 7.14 9.76
C LYS A 116 4.33 5.79 10.08
N GLU A 117 4.13 5.55 11.37
CA GLU A 117 3.29 4.47 11.89
C GLU A 117 2.02 5.09 12.46
N GLY A 118 0.86 4.51 12.15
CA GLY A 118 -0.43 4.96 12.65
C GLY A 118 -1.08 3.87 13.49
N THR A 119 -1.44 4.19 14.73
CA THR A 119 -2.33 3.34 15.53
C THR A 119 -3.75 3.84 15.33
N LEU A 120 -4.66 2.97 14.89
CA LEU A 120 -6.09 3.25 14.97
C LEU A 120 -6.48 3.17 16.46
N LEU A 121 -6.57 4.32 17.12
CA LEU A 121 -7.16 4.50 18.45
C LEU A 121 -8.36 5.43 18.35
#